data_AF-A0A661KY77-F1
#
_entry.id   AF-A0A661KY77-F1
#
_cell.length_a   1.000
_cell.length_b   1.000
_cell.length_c   1.000
_cell.angle_alpha   90.00
_cell.angle_beta   90.00
_cell.angle_gamma   90.00
#
_symmetry.space_group_name_H-M   'P 1'
#
loop_
_entity.id
_entity.type
_entity.pdbx_description
1 polymer ?
#
loop_
_entity_poly.entity_id
_entity_poly.type
_entity_poly.pdbx_seq_one_letter_code
_entity_poly.pdbx_strand_id
1 'polypeptide(L)'
;ISYAKQVILSEVPDYDWWYGCSPTAAGMLVGYYDIHGYDGLRYDNLVPGDKAELSTFSSTEGGWQYKAQYAIASPEHVKDFYSGGYGASRDDVDPPYHNFNSLADFMGTSQDSAGNSNGATTFYFYKNGSPLYVADICGTIYQNSSGLYGIWEYINYRGYGTHNPVDDRTMFNQYVDTYISGGFRLNDFMSEIDNGRAVIIHLDGHSMLGYGYDTEGNIIYVHDTWSEGDHTMTWGGTYGGMQHIGVTCVHITGGSPVPIPHSIMLIGSGFFLLLIFAKRKDSVRSET
;
A
#
# COMPACT_ATOMS: atom_id res chain seq x y z
N ILE A 1 29.83 -10.49 12.30
CA ILE A 1 28.74 -11.48 12.48
C ILE A 1 27.45 -10.68 12.34
N SER A 2 26.78 -10.75 11.19
CA SER A 2 25.44 -10.19 11.06
C SER A 2 24.51 -11.17 11.76
N TYR A 3 23.76 -10.71 12.77
CA TYR A 3 22.76 -11.55 13.42
C TYR A 3 21.57 -11.71 12.48
N ALA A 4 20.93 -12.89 12.49
CA ALA A 4 19.64 -13.07 11.84
C ALA A 4 18.66 -12.04 12.44
N LYS A 5 18.07 -11.23 11.57
CA LYS A 5 17.07 -10.22 11.88
C LYS A 5 15.78 -10.59 11.16
N GLN A 6 14.73 -10.73 11.94
CA GLN A 6 13.36 -10.86 11.47
C GLN A 6 12.59 -9.59 11.84
N VAL A 7 11.85 -9.03 10.90
CA VAL A 7 10.94 -7.89 11.12
C VAL A 7 9.63 -8.17 10.41
N ILE A 8 8.54 -8.03 11.15
CA ILE A 8 7.18 -8.22 10.65
C ILE A 8 6.35 -7.02 11.10
N LEU A 9 5.67 -6.36 10.16
CA LEU A 9 4.72 -5.32 10.48
C LEU A 9 3.49 -5.95 11.15
N SER A 10 3.08 -5.40 12.30
CA SER A 10 1.90 -5.86 13.03
C SER A 10 0.62 -5.31 12.43
N GLU A 11 -0.50 -6.03 12.59
CA GLU A 11 -1.83 -5.56 12.19
C GLU A 11 -1.89 -5.11 10.73
N VAL A 12 -1.22 -5.88 9.87
CA VAL A 12 -1.33 -5.75 8.42
C VAL A 12 -2.60 -6.50 8.00
N PRO A 13 -3.50 -5.89 7.22
CA PRO A 13 -4.69 -6.59 6.79
C PRO A 13 -4.38 -7.77 5.86
N ASP A 14 -5.11 -8.87 6.05
CA ASP A 14 -5.06 -10.08 5.23
C ASP A 14 -6.44 -10.30 4.60
N TYR A 15 -6.59 -9.91 3.33
CA TYR A 15 -7.87 -9.90 2.64
C TYR A 15 -8.03 -11.06 1.68
N ASP A 16 -9.20 -11.68 1.74
CA ASP A 16 -9.69 -12.64 0.77
C ASP A 16 -9.81 -11.96 -0.60
N TRP A 17 -9.52 -12.71 -1.66
CA TRP A 17 -9.55 -12.22 -3.02
C TRP A 17 -10.89 -11.54 -3.32
N TRP A 18 -10.84 -10.31 -3.83
CA TRP A 18 -12.04 -9.52 -4.11
C TRP A 18 -11.96 -8.85 -5.47
N TYR A 19 -12.51 -9.52 -6.49
CA TYR A 19 -12.62 -9.05 -7.89
C TYR A 19 -11.29 -8.68 -8.56
N GLY A 20 -10.16 -9.16 -8.02
CA GLY A 20 -8.83 -9.03 -8.60
C GLY A 20 -7.75 -9.08 -7.52
N CYS A 21 -6.65 -9.77 -7.77
CA CYS A 21 -5.57 -9.89 -6.78
C CYS A 21 -4.86 -8.55 -6.54
N SER A 22 -4.67 -7.77 -7.62
CA SER A 22 -4.00 -6.47 -7.55
C SER A 22 -4.78 -5.40 -6.78
N PRO A 23 -6.09 -5.16 -7.03
CA PRO A 23 -6.84 -4.23 -6.18
C PRO A 23 -7.01 -4.77 -4.76
N THR A 24 -7.04 -6.10 -4.54
CA THR A 24 -7.06 -6.68 -3.18
C THR A 24 -5.76 -6.38 -2.43
N ALA A 25 -4.60 -6.58 -3.06
CA ALA A 25 -3.29 -6.24 -2.49
C ALA A 25 -3.14 -4.75 -2.22
N ALA A 26 -3.62 -3.90 -3.13
CA ALA A 26 -3.71 -2.45 -2.90
C ALA A 26 -4.67 -2.12 -1.74
N GLY A 27 -5.77 -2.85 -1.61
CA GLY A 27 -6.71 -2.76 -0.49
C GLY A 27 -6.06 -3.04 0.85
N MET A 28 -5.30 -4.13 0.95
CA MET A 28 -4.53 -4.47 2.16
C MET A 28 -3.52 -3.36 2.49
N LEU A 29 -2.82 -2.82 1.49
CA LEU A 29 -1.86 -1.74 1.66
C LEU A 29 -2.52 -0.45 2.17
N VAL A 30 -3.62 0.00 1.56
CA VAL A 30 -4.30 1.22 2.00
C VAL A 30 -5.01 1.03 3.34
N GLY A 31 -5.50 -0.18 3.62
CA GLY A 31 -6.04 -0.56 4.93
C GLY A 31 -4.98 -0.52 6.02
N TYR A 32 -3.75 -0.96 5.73
CA TYR A 32 -2.63 -0.83 6.66
C TYR A 32 -2.35 0.64 7.00
N TYR A 33 -2.27 1.52 6.01
CA TYR A 33 -2.07 2.96 6.25
C TYR A 33 -3.25 3.64 6.94
N ASP A 34 -4.48 3.17 6.71
CA ASP A 34 -5.69 3.62 7.42
C ASP A 34 -5.61 3.32 8.92
N ILE A 35 -5.12 2.12 9.27
CA ILE A 35 -5.01 1.66 10.66
C ILE A 35 -3.86 2.34 11.41
N HIS A 36 -2.70 2.43 10.78
CA HIS A 36 -1.43 2.79 11.44
C HIS A 36 -0.98 4.22 11.20
N GLY A 37 -1.40 4.83 10.10
CA GLY A 37 -0.74 6.01 9.59
C GLY A 37 0.65 5.71 9.03
N TYR A 38 1.40 6.77 8.72
CA TYR A 38 2.79 6.69 8.26
C TYR A 38 3.48 8.05 8.47
N ASP A 39 4.77 8.04 8.85
CA ASP A 39 5.61 9.23 9.06
C ASP A 39 5.01 10.27 10.04
N GLY A 40 4.38 9.78 11.12
CA GLY A 40 3.71 10.63 12.11
C GLY A 40 2.42 11.28 11.60
N LEU A 41 1.91 10.85 10.46
CA LEU A 41 0.64 11.29 9.88
C LEU A 41 -0.40 10.16 9.92
N ARG A 42 -1.67 10.53 10.02
CA ARG A 42 -2.84 9.65 9.95
C ARG A 42 -3.53 9.79 8.59
N TYR A 43 -4.12 8.68 8.14
CA TYR A 43 -4.83 8.57 6.87
C TYR A 43 -6.20 7.91 7.06
N ASP A 44 -6.99 8.42 8.00
CA ASP A 44 -8.24 7.82 8.54
C ASP A 44 -9.42 7.69 7.54
N ASN A 45 -9.16 7.96 6.27
CA ASN A 45 -10.17 7.94 5.22
C ASN A 45 -9.66 7.16 4.00
N LEU A 46 -8.66 6.29 4.14
CA LEU A 46 -8.23 5.44 3.04
C LEU A 46 -9.20 4.27 2.85
N VAL A 47 -9.79 3.76 3.93
CA VAL A 47 -10.95 2.86 3.89
C VAL A 47 -12.14 3.59 4.53
N PRO A 48 -13.22 3.91 3.79
CA PRO A 48 -14.36 4.65 4.34
C PRO A 48 -15.11 3.86 5.43
N GLY A 49 -15.55 4.58 6.47
CA GLY A 49 -16.51 4.05 7.46
C GLY A 49 -15.88 3.52 8.75
N ASP A 50 -14.90 4.23 9.32
CA ASP A 50 -14.02 3.81 10.44
C ASP A 50 -12.87 2.92 10.00
N LYS A 51 -11.93 2.65 10.93
CA LYS A 51 -10.73 1.83 10.71
C LYS A 51 -11.01 0.59 9.86
N ALA A 52 -10.14 0.35 8.89
CA ALA A 52 -10.16 -0.84 8.04
C ALA A 52 -10.18 -2.14 8.86
N GLU A 53 -10.88 -3.16 8.36
CA GLU A 53 -10.84 -4.50 8.93
C GLU A 53 -9.45 -5.14 8.76
N LEU A 54 -9.05 -6.04 9.67
CA LEU A 54 -7.79 -6.80 9.55
C LEU A 54 -7.91 -8.06 8.71
N SER A 55 -9.13 -8.55 8.50
CA SER A 55 -9.40 -9.71 7.67
C SER A 55 -10.77 -9.57 7.02
N THR A 56 -10.88 -10.06 5.80
CA THR A 56 -12.17 -10.25 5.11
C THR A 56 -12.49 -11.74 4.93
N PHE A 57 -11.67 -12.64 5.48
CA PHE A 57 -11.91 -14.07 5.34
C PHE A 57 -13.04 -14.57 6.25
N SER A 58 -13.87 -15.52 5.82
CA SER A 58 -14.11 -15.89 4.42
C SER A 58 -15.11 -14.92 3.80
N SER A 59 -14.78 -14.31 2.66
CA SER A 59 -15.72 -13.48 1.91
C SER A 59 -16.56 -14.33 0.96
N THR A 60 -17.68 -13.77 0.48
CA THR A 60 -18.48 -14.41 -0.58
C THR A 60 -18.76 -13.37 -1.65
N GLU A 61 -18.30 -13.62 -2.87
CA GLU A 61 -18.56 -12.75 -4.02
C GLU A 61 -20.06 -12.41 -4.13
N GLY A 62 -20.35 -11.15 -4.47
CA GLY A 62 -21.71 -10.61 -4.49
C GLY A 62 -22.26 -10.21 -3.12
N GLY A 63 -21.56 -10.54 -2.03
CA GLY A 63 -21.90 -10.14 -0.66
C GLY A 63 -20.88 -9.18 -0.07
N TRP A 64 -21.13 -7.87 -0.17
CA TRP A 64 -20.31 -6.86 0.51
C TRP A 64 -20.66 -6.82 2.00
N GLN A 65 -19.79 -7.41 2.82
CA GLN A 65 -19.89 -7.53 4.27
C GLN A 65 -18.88 -6.61 4.99
N TYR A 66 -17.78 -6.27 4.33
CA TYR A 66 -16.66 -5.52 4.91
C TYR A 66 -16.44 -4.20 4.17
N LYS A 67 -16.00 -3.17 4.89
CA LYS A 67 -15.70 -1.85 4.31
C LYS A 67 -14.53 -1.93 3.33
N ALA A 68 -13.53 -2.74 3.65
CA ALA A 68 -12.42 -3.05 2.75
C ALA A 68 -12.91 -3.51 1.37
N GLN A 69 -13.96 -4.33 1.29
CA GLN A 69 -14.50 -4.79 0.00
C GLN A 69 -15.06 -3.64 -0.84
N TYR A 70 -15.76 -2.68 -0.22
CA TYR A 70 -16.25 -1.49 -0.93
C TYR A 70 -15.10 -0.60 -1.43
N ALA A 71 -14.01 -0.51 -0.66
CA ALA A 71 -12.80 0.21 -1.07
C ALA A 71 -12.05 -0.51 -2.20
N ILE A 72 -12.00 -1.86 -2.18
CA ILE A 72 -11.30 -2.68 -3.18
C ILE A 72 -12.04 -2.70 -4.50
N ALA A 73 -13.30 -3.15 -4.51
CA ALA A 73 -14.14 -3.23 -5.70
C ALA A 73 -15.59 -3.05 -5.27
N SER A 74 -16.19 -1.92 -5.63
CA SER A 74 -17.55 -1.57 -5.23
C SER A 74 -18.61 -2.44 -5.92
N PRO A 75 -19.84 -2.51 -5.40
CA PRO A 75 -20.95 -3.15 -6.12
C PRO A 75 -21.18 -2.54 -7.50
N GLU A 76 -20.97 -1.23 -7.64
CA GLU A 76 -21.07 -0.53 -8.91
C GLU A 76 -19.96 -0.95 -9.89
N HIS A 77 -18.71 -1.10 -9.42
CA HIS A 77 -17.61 -1.64 -10.23
C HIS A 77 -17.96 -3.01 -10.81
N VAL A 78 -18.40 -3.94 -9.96
CA VAL A 78 -18.71 -5.31 -10.39
C VAL A 78 -19.87 -5.35 -11.37
N LYS A 79 -20.86 -4.49 -11.16
CA LYS A 79 -22.01 -4.36 -12.07
C LYS A 79 -21.59 -3.85 -13.44
N ASP A 80 -20.66 -2.90 -13.49
CA ASP A 80 -20.26 -2.24 -14.73
C ASP A 80 -19.19 -3.03 -15.51
N PHE A 81 -18.29 -3.74 -14.82
CA PHE A 81 -17.04 -4.26 -15.39
C PHE A 81 -16.73 -5.75 -15.04
N TYR A 82 -17.66 -6.53 -14.50
CA TYR A 82 -17.37 -7.92 -14.10
C TYR A 82 -18.53 -8.90 -14.34
N SER A 83 -19.34 -8.69 -15.38
CA SER A 83 -20.58 -9.46 -15.57
C SER A 83 -20.36 -10.92 -16.02
N GLY A 84 -19.26 -11.18 -16.75
CA GLY A 84 -18.90 -12.50 -17.30
C GLY A 84 -18.13 -13.40 -16.33
N GLY A 85 -17.79 -12.93 -15.13
CA GLY A 85 -16.97 -13.65 -14.16
C GLY A 85 -15.48 -13.68 -14.51
N TYR A 86 -14.67 -14.35 -13.68
CA TYR A 86 -13.20 -14.30 -13.76
C TYR A 86 -12.66 -14.69 -15.16
N GLY A 87 -11.79 -13.83 -15.70
CA GLY A 87 -11.13 -14.03 -16.99
C GLY A 87 -12.01 -13.72 -18.23
N ALA A 88 -13.28 -13.32 -18.05
CA ALA A 88 -14.08 -12.83 -19.16
C ALA A 88 -13.58 -11.47 -19.69
N SER A 89 -14.01 -11.12 -20.89
CA SER A 89 -13.74 -9.84 -21.54
C SER A 89 -14.86 -9.53 -22.52
N ARG A 90 -14.96 -8.27 -22.93
CA ARG A 90 -16.04 -7.71 -23.75
C ARG A 90 -17.40 -7.82 -23.05
N ASP A 91 -17.38 -7.62 -21.75
CA ASP A 91 -18.54 -7.73 -20.86
C ASP A 91 -18.77 -6.48 -20.01
N ASP A 92 -17.97 -5.44 -20.23
CA ASP A 92 -18.25 -4.07 -19.78
C ASP A 92 -19.63 -3.61 -20.30
N VAL A 93 -20.37 -2.91 -19.45
CA VAL A 93 -21.63 -2.25 -19.87
C VAL A 93 -21.34 -1.10 -20.85
N ASP A 94 -22.35 -0.62 -21.58
CA ASP A 94 -22.20 0.60 -22.39
C ASP A 94 -22.22 1.85 -21.49
N PRO A 95 -21.41 2.88 -21.78
CA PRO A 95 -21.40 4.12 -21.00
C PRO A 95 -22.74 4.88 -21.07
N PRO A 96 -23.05 5.72 -20.05
CA PRO A 96 -22.18 6.10 -18.94
C PRO A 96 -22.11 5.04 -17.83
N TYR A 97 -20.88 4.78 -17.38
CA TYR A 97 -20.58 4.02 -16.15
C TYR A 97 -20.88 4.85 -14.91
N HIS A 98 -20.86 4.20 -13.74
CA HIS A 98 -20.81 4.93 -12.48
C HIS A 98 -19.53 5.78 -12.36
N ASN A 99 -19.57 6.77 -11.46
CA ASN A 99 -18.36 7.51 -11.11
C ASN A 99 -17.44 6.62 -10.28
N PHE A 100 -16.19 6.48 -10.69
CA PHE A 100 -15.18 5.67 -10.01
C PHE A 100 -15.14 5.98 -8.51
N ASN A 101 -15.23 4.93 -7.69
CA ASN A 101 -15.34 5.06 -6.24
C ASN A 101 -14.53 4.01 -5.46
N SER A 102 -13.91 3.05 -6.15
CA SER A 102 -13.12 1.96 -5.58
C SER A 102 -11.76 1.80 -6.25
N LEU A 103 -10.81 1.14 -5.60
CA LEU A 103 -9.47 0.85 -6.13
C LEU A 103 -9.53 0.16 -7.49
N ALA A 104 -10.42 -0.83 -7.66
CA ALA A 104 -10.58 -1.55 -8.91
C ALA A 104 -10.99 -0.63 -10.06
N ASP A 105 -11.79 0.42 -9.80
CA ASP A 105 -12.15 1.41 -10.81
C ASP A 105 -10.93 2.22 -11.26
N PHE A 106 -10.21 2.83 -10.31
CA PHE A 106 -9.08 3.69 -10.64
C PHE A 106 -7.91 2.89 -11.24
N MET A 107 -7.70 1.65 -10.79
CA MET A 107 -6.65 0.77 -11.30
C MET A 107 -6.96 0.19 -12.68
N GLY A 108 -8.16 0.43 -13.23
CA GLY A 108 -8.62 -0.16 -14.49
C GLY A 108 -8.82 -1.67 -14.40
N THR A 109 -9.01 -2.23 -13.20
CA THR A 109 -9.16 -3.67 -13.00
C THR A 109 -10.44 -4.14 -13.69
N SER A 110 -10.38 -5.26 -14.41
CA SER A 110 -11.52 -5.83 -15.15
C SER A 110 -12.08 -4.97 -16.29
N GLN A 111 -11.55 -3.76 -16.52
CA GLN A 111 -12.07 -2.88 -17.56
C GLN A 111 -11.49 -3.25 -18.93
N ASP A 112 -12.37 -3.63 -19.85
CA ASP A 112 -12.00 -3.93 -21.25
C ASP A 112 -11.37 -2.71 -21.92
N SER A 113 -11.85 -1.51 -21.59
CA SER A 113 -11.30 -0.26 -22.11
C SER A 113 -9.85 0.03 -21.68
N ALA A 114 -9.41 -0.53 -20.54
CA ALA A 114 -8.03 -0.54 -20.08
C ALA A 114 -7.23 -1.75 -20.60
N GLY A 115 -7.87 -2.64 -21.36
CA GLY A 115 -7.29 -3.88 -21.89
C GLY A 115 -7.19 -5.00 -20.85
N ASN A 116 -7.94 -4.92 -19.74
CA ASN A 116 -7.90 -5.88 -18.66
C ASN A 116 -9.16 -6.76 -18.70
N SER A 117 -8.97 -8.08 -18.81
CA SER A 117 -10.05 -9.04 -18.55
C SER A 117 -10.49 -9.01 -17.10
N ASN A 118 -11.67 -9.55 -16.79
CA ASN A 118 -12.18 -9.69 -15.43
C ASN A 118 -11.17 -10.26 -14.45
N GLY A 119 -10.84 -9.47 -13.42
CA GLY A 119 -9.90 -9.80 -12.36
C GLY A 119 -8.45 -9.42 -12.65
N ALA A 120 -8.15 -8.95 -13.87
CA ALA A 120 -6.82 -8.52 -14.28
C ALA A 120 -6.59 -7.02 -14.05
N THR A 121 -5.34 -6.66 -13.80
CA THR A 121 -4.87 -5.28 -13.69
C THR A 121 -3.50 -5.20 -14.36
N THR A 122 -3.25 -4.14 -15.12
CA THR A 122 -1.96 -3.96 -15.82
C THR A 122 -1.03 -3.03 -15.05
N PHE A 123 0.22 -3.44 -14.84
CA PHE A 123 1.29 -2.61 -14.29
C PHE A 123 2.40 -2.42 -15.33
N TYR A 124 2.94 -1.21 -15.41
CA TYR A 124 4.04 -0.87 -16.31
C TYR A 124 5.33 -0.70 -15.53
N PHE A 125 6.46 -1.01 -16.18
CA PHE A 125 7.79 -0.97 -15.59
C PHE A 125 8.81 -0.51 -16.64
N TYR A 126 9.88 0.16 -16.22
CA TYR A 126 11.02 0.36 -17.10
C TYR A 126 11.84 -0.92 -17.25
N LYS A 127 12.13 -1.30 -18.50
CA LYS A 127 12.93 -2.49 -18.85
C LYS A 127 14.43 -2.35 -18.58
N ASN A 128 14.86 -1.30 -17.89
CA ASN A 128 16.25 -1.09 -17.48
C ASN A 128 16.44 -1.25 -15.96
N GLY A 129 15.41 -1.72 -15.24
CA GLY A 129 15.43 -1.90 -13.79
C GLY A 129 15.26 -0.62 -12.98
N SER A 130 15.18 0.57 -13.61
CA SER A 130 14.93 1.83 -12.90
C SER A 130 13.47 1.91 -12.43
N PRO A 131 13.19 2.63 -11.33
CA PRO A 131 11.82 2.89 -10.90
C PRO A 131 11.04 3.68 -11.95
N LEU A 132 9.81 3.26 -12.23
CA LEU A 132 8.81 4.01 -13.00
C LEU A 132 7.86 4.68 -12.01
N TYR A 133 7.89 6.01 -11.92
CA TYR A 133 7.05 6.77 -11.01
C TYR A 133 5.71 7.16 -11.65
N VAL A 134 4.73 7.53 -10.83
CA VAL A 134 3.45 8.14 -11.28
C VAL A 134 3.70 9.31 -12.23
N ALA A 135 4.63 10.20 -11.90
CA ALA A 135 4.98 11.35 -12.74
C ALA A 135 5.57 10.98 -14.11
N ASP A 136 6.09 9.76 -14.29
CA ASP A 136 6.54 9.28 -15.60
C ASP A 136 5.38 8.77 -16.47
N ILE A 137 4.25 8.41 -15.85
CA ILE A 137 3.05 7.91 -16.51
C ILE A 137 2.10 9.05 -16.89
N CYS A 138 2.09 10.12 -16.11
CA CYS A 138 1.24 11.30 -16.34
C CYS A 138 1.38 11.84 -17.77
N GLY A 139 0.25 12.01 -18.46
CA GLY A 139 0.18 12.51 -19.84
C GLY A 139 0.60 11.50 -20.91
N THR A 140 0.93 10.26 -20.55
CA THR A 140 1.22 9.17 -21.49
C THR A 140 -0.04 8.37 -21.82
N ILE A 141 0.07 7.48 -22.81
CA ILE A 141 -1.02 6.56 -23.17
C ILE A 141 -1.35 5.53 -22.08
N TYR A 142 -0.47 5.36 -21.10
CA TYR A 142 -0.61 4.37 -20.02
C TYR A 142 -1.38 4.91 -18.81
N GLN A 143 -1.69 6.21 -18.79
CA GLN A 143 -2.30 6.88 -17.64
C GLN A 143 -3.59 6.20 -17.18
N ASN A 144 -4.47 5.88 -18.12
CA ASN A 144 -5.80 5.32 -17.84
C ASN A 144 -5.82 3.78 -17.79
N SER A 145 -4.65 3.12 -17.80
CA SER A 145 -4.54 1.65 -17.81
C SER A 145 -3.48 1.12 -16.86
N SER A 146 -2.89 1.98 -16.03
CA SER A 146 -1.83 1.60 -15.09
C SER A 146 -2.38 1.44 -13.68
N GLY A 147 -2.20 0.26 -13.10
CA GLY A 147 -2.53 -0.01 -11.70
C GLY A 147 -1.78 0.92 -10.73
N LEU A 148 -0.54 1.31 -11.02
CA LEU A 148 0.20 2.30 -10.22
C LEU A 148 -0.48 3.67 -10.25
N TYR A 149 -0.83 4.15 -11.44
CA TYR A 149 -1.49 5.44 -11.59
C TYR A 149 -2.87 5.43 -10.94
N GLY A 150 -3.60 4.32 -11.06
CA GLY A 150 -4.88 4.13 -10.38
C GLY A 150 -4.81 4.12 -8.86
N ILE A 151 -3.77 3.51 -8.26
CA ILE A 151 -3.54 3.60 -6.81
C ILE A 151 -3.35 5.07 -6.41
N TRP A 152 -2.58 5.83 -7.18
CA TRP A 152 -2.40 7.27 -6.95
C TRP A 152 -3.73 8.03 -7.08
N GLU A 153 -4.53 7.77 -8.12
CA GLU A 153 -5.85 8.41 -8.30
C GLU A 153 -6.80 8.10 -7.14
N TYR A 154 -6.85 6.85 -6.67
CA TYR A 154 -7.64 6.48 -5.50
C TYR A 154 -7.19 7.26 -4.26
N ILE A 155 -5.89 7.32 -3.97
CA ILE A 155 -5.35 8.06 -2.82
C ILE A 155 -5.73 9.55 -2.91
N ASN A 156 -5.67 10.15 -4.10
CA ASN A 156 -6.13 11.53 -4.31
C ASN A 156 -7.63 11.69 -4.12
N TYR A 157 -8.43 10.76 -4.63
CA TYR A 157 -9.87 10.72 -4.41
C TYR A 157 -10.22 10.64 -2.92
N ARG A 158 -9.39 9.96 -2.11
CA ARG A 158 -9.53 9.89 -0.64
C ARG A 158 -9.09 11.17 0.09
N GLY A 159 -8.53 12.14 -0.63
CA GLY A 159 -8.09 13.43 -0.09
C GLY A 159 -6.63 13.44 0.38
N TYR A 160 -5.82 12.47 -0.06
CA TYR A 160 -4.40 12.36 0.30
C TYR A 160 -3.51 12.41 -0.95
N GLY A 161 -2.20 12.36 -0.76
CA GLY A 161 -1.21 12.39 -1.84
C GLY A 161 -0.81 13.80 -2.26
N THR A 162 -0.14 13.88 -3.40
CA THR A 162 0.46 15.12 -3.92
C THR A 162 -0.53 16.02 -4.66
N HIS A 163 -1.70 15.50 -5.06
CA HIS A 163 -2.72 16.18 -5.88
C HIS A 163 -2.25 16.70 -7.25
N ASN A 164 -0.98 16.55 -7.58
CA ASN A 164 -0.41 16.83 -8.89
C ASN A 164 0.43 15.63 -9.36
N PRO A 165 -0.05 14.85 -10.35
CA PRO A 165 0.63 13.64 -10.78
C PRO A 165 1.98 13.93 -11.44
N VAL A 166 2.16 15.12 -12.04
CA VAL A 166 3.40 15.52 -12.74
C VAL A 166 4.61 15.60 -11.81
N ASP A 167 4.37 15.85 -10.52
CA ASP A 167 5.42 15.99 -9.51
C ASP A 167 5.51 14.77 -8.57
N ASP A 168 4.65 13.76 -8.75
CA ASP A 168 4.60 12.61 -7.85
C ASP A 168 5.74 11.62 -8.10
N ARG A 169 6.74 11.69 -7.22
CA ARG A 169 7.87 10.74 -7.11
C ARG A 169 7.79 9.90 -5.84
N THR A 170 6.59 9.77 -5.27
CA THR A 170 6.37 9.08 -3.99
C THR A 170 5.84 7.68 -4.16
N MET A 171 5.37 7.32 -5.35
CA MET A 171 4.89 5.98 -5.69
C MET A 171 5.55 5.49 -6.98
N PHE A 172 6.00 4.25 -7.00
CA PHE A 172 6.68 3.68 -8.15
C PHE A 172 6.53 2.17 -8.28
N ASN A 173 6.64 1.72 -9.52
CA ASN A 173 6.84 0.33 -9.90
C ASN A 173 8.31 0.09 -10.19
N GLN A 174 8.87 -1.03 -9.76
CA GLN A 174 10.23 -1.42 -10.15
C GLN A 174 10.35 -2.93 -10.25
N TYR A 175 11.01 -3.42 -11.31
CA TYR A 175 11.40 -4.83 -11.38
C TYR A 175 12.41 -5.16 -10.28
N VAL A 176 12.39 -6.38 -9.76
CA VAL A 176 13.36 -6.80 -8.76
C VAL A 176 14.71 -7.16 -9.36
N ASP A 177 15.77 -7.02 -8.56
CA ASP A 177 17.16 -7.23 -8.97
C ASP A 177 17.47 -8.66 -9.43
N THR A 178 16.70 -9.63 -8.94
CA THR A 178 16.78 -11.04 -9.36
C THR A 178 16.11 -11.30 -10.71
N TYR A 179 15.21 -10.42 -11.16
CA TYR A 179 14.55 -10.50 -12.46
C TYR A 179 15.29 -9.68 -13.52
N ILE A 180 15.81 -8.50 -13.13
CA ILE A 180 16.60 -7.65 -14.02
C ILE A 180 17.72 -6.91 -13.29
N SER A 181 18.85 -6.76 -13.96
CA SER A 181 19.98 -5.97 -13.42
C SER A 181 19.57 -4.53 -13.13
N GLY A 182 19.97 -4.03 -11.96
CA GLY A 182 19.64 -2.67 -11.50
C GLY A 182 18.25 -2.52 -10.87
N GLY A 183 17.50 -3.62 -10.74
CA GLY A 183 16.19 -3.64 -10.09
C GLY A 183 16.22 -3.41 -8.57
N PHE A 184 15.02 -3.37 -7.99
CA PHE A 184 14.75 -3.23 -6.56
C PHE A 184 15.28 -4.44 -5.78
N ARG A 185 16.02 -4.21 -4.70
CA ARG A 185 16.74 -5.27 -3.97
C ARG A 185 16.02 -5.66 -2.70
N LEU A 186 16.39 -6.82 -2.15
CA LEU A 186 15.95 -7.22 -0.80
C LEU A 186 16.29 -6.16 0.25
N ASN A 187 17.46 -5.51 0.14
CA ASN A 187 17.82 -4.43 1.07
C ASN A 187 16.87 -3.22 0.99
N ASP A 188 16.35 -2.93 -0.22
CA ASP A 188 15.40 -1.84 -0.41
C ASP A 188 14.05 -2.25 0.20
N PHE A 189 13.60 -3.49 0.00
CA PHE A 189 12.41 -4.05 0.65
C PHE A 189 12.52 -4.02 2.19
N MET A 190 13.66 -4.45 2.74
CA MET A 190 13.90 -4.38 4.18
C MET A 190 13.84 -2.93 4.71
N SER A 191 14.33 -1.96 3.92
CA SER A 191 14.23 -0.54 4.26
C SER A 191 12.78 -0.06 4.24
N GLU A 192 11.94 -0.52 3.32
CA GLU A 192 10.49 -0.21 3.34
C GLU A 192 9.83 -0.73 4.63
N ILE A 193 10.04 -2.01 4.94
CA ILE A 193 9.50 -2.65 6.15
C ILE A 193 10.01 -1.96 7.42
N ASP A 194 11.32 -1.68 7.52
CA ASP A 194 11.91 -1.02 8.69
C ASP A 194 11.34 0.40 8.93
N ASN A 195 10.78 1.04 7.89
CA ASN A 195 10.10 2.34 8.00
C ASN A 195 8.57 2.22 8.13
N GLY A 196 8.04 1.02 8.39
CA GLY A 196 6.59 0.82 8.53
C GLY A 196 5.84 0.96 7.21
N ARG A 197 6.43 0.52 6.09
CA ARG A 197 5.81 0.55 4.76
C ARG A 197 5.72 -0.85 4.18
N ALA A 198 4.50 -1.35 4.05
CA ALA A 198 4.24 -2.57 3.29
C ALA A 198 4.44 -2.31 1.78
N VAL A 199 4.73 -3.36 1.02
CA VAL A 199 5.08 -3.28 -0.41
C VAL A 199 4.25 -4.27 -1.19
N ILE A 200 3.62 -3.85 -2.29
CA ILE A 200 2.93 -4.80 -3.17
C ILE A 200 3.98 -5.60 -3.93
N ILE A 201 3.87 -6.92 -3.85
CA ILE A 201 4.74 -7.89 -4.50
C ILE A 201 4.05 -8.38 -5.77
N HIS A 202 4.73 -8.24 -6.92
CA HIS A 202 4.22 -8.72 -8.20
C HIS A 202 4.92 -10.02 -8.61
N LEU A 203 4.13 -11.06 -8.79
CA LEU A 203 4.50 -12.26 -9.49
C LEU A 203 4.05 -12.18 -10.95
N ASP A 204 4.57 -13.07 -11.79
CA ASP A 204 4.07 -13.25 -13.16
C ASP A 204 2.60 -13.75 -13.15
N GLY A 205 1.66 -12.81 -13.22
CA GLY A 205 0.21 -13.05 -13.22
C GLY A 205 -0.50 -12.90 -11.87
N HIS A 206 0.20 -12.47 -10.80
CA HIS A 206 -0.42 -12.32 -9.47
C HIS A 206 0.19 -11.18 -8.65
N SER A 207 -0.59 -10.60 -7.74
CA SER A 207 -0.13 -9.56 -6.81
C SER A 207 -0.46 -9.95 -5.38
N MET A 208 0.47 -9.69 -4.47
CA MET A 208 0.39 -10.00 -3.03
C MET A 208 0.84 -8.78 -2.23
N LEU A 209 0.61 -8.75 -0.92
CA LEU A 209 1.18 -7.72 -0.05
C LEU A 209 2.35 -8.28 0.77
N GLY A 210 3.54 -7.72 0.60
CA GLY A 210 4.71 -8.02 1.42
C GLY A 210 4.77 -7.12 2.65
N TYR A 211 4.97 -7.72 3.82
CA TYR A 211 4.84 -7.03 5.11
C TYR A 211 5.89 -7.39 6.16
N GLY A 212 6.86 -8.21 5.80
CA GLY A 212 7.95 -8.59 6.68
C GLY A 212 9.07 -9.29 5.96
N TYR A 213 10.21 -9.46 6.63
CA TYR A 213 11.35 -10.23 6.13
C TYR A 213 12.04 -11.02 7.24
N ASP A 214 12.78 -12.04 6.81
CA ASP A 214 13.81 -12.70 7.60
C ASP A 214 15.12 -12.73 6.78
N THR A 215 16.18 -12.14 7.34
CA THR A 215 17.51 -12.16 6.72
C THR A 215 18.09 -13.58 6.64
N GLU A 216 17.66 -14.51 7.49
CA GLU A 216 18.02 -15.91 7.36
C GLU A 216 17.23 -16.54 6.20
N GLY A 217 17.93 -16.92 5.14
CA GLY A 217 17.31 -17.51 3.95
C GLY A 217 16.68 -16.52 2.99
N ASN A 218 16.85 -15.21 3.19
CA ASN A 218 16.30 -14.15 2.32
C ASN A 218 14.77 -14.28 2.14
N ILE A 219 14.05 -14.50 3.25
CA ILE A 219 12.61 -14.75 3.23
C ILE A 219 11.85 -13.42 3.33
N ILE A 220 10.72 -13.32 2.63
CA ILE A 220 9.71 -12.29 2.80
C ILE A 220 8.39 -12.92 3.27
N TYR A 221 7.66 -12.18 4.10
CA TYR A 221 6.31 -12.51 4.57
C TYR A 221 5.29 -11.80 3.68
N VAL A 222 4.28 -12.54 3.24
CA VAL A 222 3.28 -12.06 2.26
C VAL A 222 1.86 -12.44 2.67
N HIS A 223 0.88 -11.60 2.31
CA HIS A 223 -0.54 -11.97 2.25
C HIS A 223 -0.90 -12.18 0.79
N ASP A 224 -1.35 -13.39 0.45
CA ASP A 224 -1.37 -13.89 -0.93
C ASP A 224 -2.71 -13.75 -1.64
N THR A 225 -3.74 -13.24 -0.96
CA THR A 225 -5.14 -13.10 -1.40
C THR A 225 -5.90 -14.41 -1.60
N TRP A 226 -5.29 -15.59 -1.45
CA TRP A 226 -5.95 -16.88 -1.68
C TRP A 226 -6.36 -17.58 -0.39
N SER A 227 -5.58 -17.42 0.67
CA SER A 227 -5.88 -17.99 1.98
C SER A 227 -5.40 -17.09 3.10
N GLU A 228 -6.11 -17.15 4.23
CA GLU A 228 -5.73 -16.44 5.44
C GLU A 228 -4.49 -17.08 6.09
N GLY A 229 -3.60 -16.24 6.62
CA GLY A 229 -2.54 -16.64 7.54
C GLY A 229 -1.12 -16.33 7.06
N ASP A 230 -0.17 -16.99 7.71
CA ASP A 230 1.25 -16.72 7.51
C ASP A 230 1.77 -17.39 6.23
N HIS A 231 2.04 -16.59 5.20
CA HIS A 231 2.67 -17.05 3.97
C HIS A 231 4.05 -16.42 3.81
N THR A 232 4.96 -17.19 3.21
CA THR A 232 6.34 -16.75 2.98
C THR A 232 6.85 -17.20 1.63
N MET A 233 7.81 -16.45 1.08
CA MET A 233 8.60 -16.88 -0.07
C MET A 233 10.03 -16.35 0.03
N THR A 234 10.96 -16.97 -0.71
CA THR A 234 12.31 -16.42 -0.87
C THR A 234 12.27 -15.21 -1.81
N TRP A 235 12.97 -14.13 -1.46
CA TRP A 235 13.12 -12.95 -2.31
C TRP A 235 13.63 -13.34 -3.70
N GLY A 236 12.85 -12.97 -4.72
CA GLY A 236 13.19 -13.25 -6.12
C GLY A 236 12.94 -14.69 -6.54
N GLY A 237 12.41 -15.53 -5.66
CA GLY A 237 11.99 -16.89 -5.96
C GLY A 237 10.63 -16.96 -6.63
N THR A 238 9.95 -18.10 -6.45
CA THR A 238 8.61 -18.35 -6.97
C THR A 238 7.61 -18.58 -5.83
N TYR A 239 6.35 -18.27 -6.08
CA TYR A 239 5.22 -18.58 -5.20
C TYR A 239 4.05 -19.06 -6.04
N GLY A 240 3.40 -20.17 -5.66
CA GLY A 240 2.38 -20.81 -6.50
C GLY A 240 2.86 -21.19 -7.91
N GLY A 241 4.17 -21.35 -8.13
CA GLY A 241 4.77 -21.57 -9.45
C GLY A 241 4.98 -20.30 -10.30
N MET A 242 4.60 -19.13 -9.79
CA MET A 242 4.75 -17.83 -10.47
C MET A 242 6.03 -17.13 -10.01
N GLN A 243 6.78 -16.54 -10.94
CA GLN A 243 8.07 -15.88 -10.67
C GLN A 243 7.86 -14.51 -10.05
N HIS A 244 8.62 -14.15 -9.01
CA HIS A 244 8.67 -12.77 -8.50
C HIS A 244 9.35 -11.87 -9.53
N ILE A 245 8.61 -10.89 -10.06
CA ILE A 245 9.07 -10.03 -11.15
C ILE A 245 9.32 -8.58 -10.70
N GLY A 246 8.54 -8.04 -9.77
CA GLY A 246 8.62 -6.63 -9.42
C GLY A 246 7.84 -6.26 -8.17
N VAL A 247 7.86 -4.98 -7.85
CA VAL A 247 7.18 -4.39 -6.68
C VAL A 247 6.48 -3.09 -7.05
N THR A 248 5.44 -2.74 -6.28
CA THR A 248 4.93 -1.37 -6.18
C THR A 248 5.17 -0.85 -4.77
N CYS A 249 5.86 0.29 -4.66
CA CYS A 249 6.06 1.03 -3.42
C CYS A 249 5.17 2.27 -3.40
N VAL A 250 4.53 2.55 -2.27
CA VAL A 250 3.58 3.66 -2.11
C VAL A 250 3.92 4.44 -0.84
N HIS A 251 4.41 5.68 -1.01
CA HIS A 251 4.72 6.58 0.10
C HIS A 251 3.66 7.68 0.19
N ILE A 252 2.61 7.44 0.96
CA ILE A 252 1.48 8.38 1.04
C ILE A 252 1.91 9.69 1.72
N THR A 253 1.38 10.80 1.21
CA THR A 253 1.57 12.17 1.73
C THR A 253 0.21 12.82 2.00
N GLY A 254 0.19 14.02 2.59
CA GLY A 254 -1.04 14.80 2.79
C GLY A 254 -1.91 14.35 3.98
N GLY A 255 -1.39 13.48 4.84
CA GLY A 255 -2.09 13.03 6.05
C GLY A 255 -2.16 14.09 7.15
N SER A 256 -2.92 13.80 8.20
CA SER A 256 -3.07 14.68 9.37
C SER A 256 -2.07 14.33 10.48
N PRO A 257 -1.40 15.28 11.14
CA PRO A 257 -0.47 14.97 12.22
C PRO A 257 -1.09 14.14 13.34
N VAL A 258 -0.40 13.09 13.78
CA VAL A 258 -0.75 12.34 14.99
C VAL A 258 -0.57 13.27 16.20
N PRO A 259 -1.61 13.53 17.02
CA PRO A 259 -1.47 14.38 18.20
C PRO A 259 -0.42 13.82 19.16
N ILE A 260 0.59 14.62 19.51
CA ILE A 260 1.59 14.22 20.51
C ILE A 260 0.89 14.11 21.86
N PRO A 261 1.04 12.99 22.61
CA PRO A 261 0.48 12.86 23.94
C PRO A 261 0.90 14.02 24.84
N HIS A 262 -0.06 14.65 25.53
CA HIS A 262 0.21 15.78 26.43
C HIS A 262 1.28 15.49 27.52
N SER A 263 1.53 14.22 27.83
CA SER A 263 2.59 13.77 28.74
C SER A 263 4.00 14.12 28.25
N ILE A 264 4.23 14.17 26.93
CA ILE A 264 5.55 14.53 26.37
C ILE A 264 5.79 16.04 26.43
N MET A 265 4.75 16.87 26.29
CA MET A 265 4.87 18.32 26.44
C MET A 265 5.22 18.75 27.88
N LEU A 266 4.73 18.02 28.88
CA LEU A 266 5.00 18.31 30.29
C LEU A 266 6.47 18.12 30.68
N ILE A 267 7.18 17.17 30.07
CA ILE A 267 8.61 16.93 30.35
C ILE A 267 9.46 18.13 29.88
N GLY A 268 9.12 18.74 28.75
CA GLY A 268 9.79 19.95 28.25
C GLY A 268 9.61 21.17 29.18
N SER A 269 8.43 21.32 29.79
CA SER A 269 8.17 22.39 30.76
C SER A 269 8.81 22.15 32.15
N GLY A 270 8.98 20.87 32.53
CA GLY A 270 9.61 20.49 33.80
C GLY A 270 11.10 20.85 33.88
N PHE A 271 11.84 20.73 32.78
CA PHE A 271 13.25 21.13 32.73
C PHE A 271 13.46 22.65 32.81
N PHE A 272 12.53 23.44 32.26
CA PHE A 272 12.57 24.90 32.38
C PHE A 272 12.34 25.37 33.82
N LEU A 273 11.45 24.72 34.56
CA LEU A 273 11.22 25.00 35.98
C LEU A 273 12.43 24.59 36.85
N LEU A 274 13.07 23.44 36.59
CA LEU A 274 14.26 23.00 37.32
C LEU A 274 15.47 23.94 37.15
N LEU A 275 15.65 24.54 35.98
CA LEU A 275 16.71 25.55 35.74
C LEU A 275 16.45 26.87 36.47
N ILE A 276 15.19 27.27 36.63
CA ILE A 276 14.81 28.48 37.38
C ILE A 276 15.05 28.26 38.89
N PHE A 277 14.77 27.07 39.42
CA PHE A 277 15.04 26.76 40.84
C PHE A 277 16.52 26.57 41.15
N ALA A 278 17.32 26.02 40.22
CA ALA A 278 18.77 25.91 40.40
C ALA A 278 19.45 27.29 40.50
N LYS A 279 19.11 28.24 39.62
CA LYS A 279 19.66 29.62 39.68
C LYS A 279 19.27 30.40 40.93
N ARG A 280 18.11 30.11 41.53
CA ARG A 280 17.64 30.79 42.75
C ARG A 280 18.37 30.33 44.01
N LYS A 281 18.95 29.14 44.02
CA LYS A 281 19.65 28.60 45.21
C LYS A 281 21.09 29.14 45.33
N ASP A 282 21.70 29.52 44.22
CA ASP A 282 23.06 30.07 44.19
C ASP A 282 23.13 31.56 44.57
N SER A 283 22.04 32.32 44.41
CA SER A 283 22.01 33.75 44.79
C SER A 283 21.70 34.01 46.27
N VAL A 284 21.42 32.97 47.08
CA VAL A 284 21.07 33.10 48.51
C VAL A 284 22.24 32.70 49.42
N ARG A 285 23.38 32.28 48.86
CA ARG A 285 24.59 31.91 49.64
C ARG A 285 25.68 32.99 49.67
N SER A 286 25.42 34.21 49.20
CA SER A 286 26.40 35.31 49.19
C SER A 286 26.12 36.44 50.19
N GLU A 287 25.14 36.29 51.09
CA GLU A 287 24.87 37.26 52.14
C GLU A 287 24.64 36.54 53.47
N THR A 288 25.73 36.19 54.16
CA THR A 288 25.94 36.20 55.63
C THR A 288 27.30 35.62 55.95
#